data_AF-A0A3R8T664-F1
#
_entry.id   AF-A0A3R8T664-F1
#
_cell.length_a   1.000
_cell.length_b   1.000
_cell.length_c   1.000
_cell.angle_alpha   90.00
_cell.angle_beta   90.00
_cell.angle_gamma   90.00
#
_symmetry.space_group_name_H-M   'P 1'
#
loop_
_entity.id
_entity.type
_entity.pdbx_description
1 polymer ?
#
loop_
_entity_poly.entity_id
_entity_poly.type
_entity_poly.pdbx_seq_one_letter_code
_entity_poly.pdbx_strand_id
1 'polypeptide(L)' 'MKSTPITATAFKTGNSPFLRGGSATFSNLSASAATLQGSDTEAGTYTTLATLPATSQTEVQNLPQWIKLSAAGTVYALAG' A
#
# COMPACT_ATOMS: atom_id res chain seq x y z
N MET A 1 -13.79 -7.59 8.68
CA MET A 1 -12.84 -6.60 8.13
C MET A 1 -12.26 -7.18 6.85
N LYS A 2 -12.38 -6.49 5.71
CA LYS A 2 -11.88 -7.01 4.42
C LYS A 2 -10.45 -6.52 4.22
N SER A 3 -9.52 -7.45 4.05
CA SER A 3 -8.13 -7.15 3.71
C SER A 3 -7.89 -7.34 2.22
N THR A 4 -7.07 -6.47 1.62
CA THR A 4 -6.65 -6.58 0.23
C THR A 4 -5.13 -6.75 0.15
N PRO A 5 -4.61 -7.78 -0.53
CA PRO A 5 -3.17 -7.93 -0.70
C PRO A 5 -2.61 -6.89 -1.67
N ILE A 6 -1.52 -6.25 -1.28
CA ILE A 6 -0.73 -5.32 -2.08
C ILE A 6 0.62 -5.98 -2.34
N THR A 7 0.96 -6.09 -3.61
CA THR A 7 2.17 -6.76 -4.10
C THR A 7 3.01 -5.77 -4.92
N ALA A 8 4.01 -6.26 -5.65
CA ALA A 8 4.79 -5.44 -6.60
C ALA A 8 3.96 -5.00 -7.84
N THR A 9 2.76 -5.54 -8.02
CA THR A 9 1.84 -5.13 -9.09
C THR A 9 1.04 -3.91 -8.65
N ALA A 10 0.84 -2.96 -9.56
CA ALA A 10 0.05 -1.76 -9.30
C ALA A 10 -1.38 -2.12 -8.87
N PHE A 11 -1.79 -1.63 -7.70
CA PHE A 11 -3.14 -1.72 -7.19
C PHE A 11 -3.80 -0.34 -7.28
N LYS A 12 -4.97 -0.29 -7.91
CA LYS A 12 -5.74 0.94 -8.06
C LYS A 12 -6.45 1.28 -6.75
N THR A 13 -6.06 2.38 -6.14
CA THR A 13 -6.87 3.06 -5.11
C THR A 13 -7.82 4.06 -5.81
N GLY A 14 -8.75 4.64 -5.07
CA GLY A 14 -9.73 5.60 -5.59
C GLY A 14 -11.18 5.11 -5.54
N ASN A 15 -11.41 3.86 -5.16
CA ASN A 15 -12.73 3.30 -4.91
C ASN A 15 -12.79 2.73 -3.50
N SER A 16 -14.00 2.67 -2.93
CA SER A 16 -14.22 2.03 -1.62
C SER A 16 -13.61 0.61 -1.61
N PRO A 17 -12.84 0.24 -0.58
CA PRO A 17 -12.66 0.98 0.68
C PRO A 17 -11.44 1.92 0.72
N PHE A 18 -10.58 1.93 -0.30
CA PHE A 18 -9.33 2.71 -0.31
C PHE A 18 -9.46 3.91 -1.24
N LEU A 19 -9.98 5.02 -0.72
CA LEU A 19 -10.20 6.24 -1.49
C LEU A 19 -8.89 6.99 -1.75
N ARG A 20 -8.80 7.67 -2.90
CA ARG A 20 -7.70 8.59 -3.21
C ARG A 20 -7.73 9.75 -2.23
N GLY A 21 -6.58 10.11 -1.67
CA GLY A 21 -6.46 11.09 -0.59
C GLY A 21 -6.90 10.58 0.78
N GLY A 22 -7.46 9.36 0.87
CA GLY A 22 -7.82 8.71 2.13
C GLY A 22 -6.63 8.08 2.84
N SER A 23 -6.91 7.30 3.89
CA SER A 23 -5.91 6.52 4.62
C SER A 23 -6.20 5.03 4.54
N ALA A 24 -5.17 4.23 4.78
CA ALA A 24 -5.31 2.80 5.03
C ALA A 24 -4.23 2.30 5.99
N THR A 25 -4.55 1.27 6.76
CA THR A 25 -3.57 0.56 7.57
C THR A 25 -2.99 -0.59 6.76
N PHE A 26 -1.67 -0.65 6.65
CA PHE A 26 -0.95 -1.72 5.96
C PHE A 26 -0.32 -2.64 6.99
N SER A 27 -0.69 -3.92 6.95
CA SER A 27 -0.11 -4.95 7.78
C SER A 27 0.95 -5.72 7.00
N ASN A 28 2.19 -5.62 7.46
CA ASN A 28 3.29 -6.44 6.97
C ASN A 28 3.48 -7.62 7.93
N LEU A 29 3.05 -8.79 7.50
CA LEU A 29 3.15 -10.04 8.27
C LEU A 29 4.44 -10.82 7.96
N SER A 30 5.29 -10.31 7.07
CA SER A 30 6.53 -10.95 6.69
C SER A 30 7.65 -10.65 7.70
N ALA A 31 8.70 -11.46 7.66
CA ALA A 31 9.90 -11.28 8.48
C ALA A 31 10.86 -10.18 7.95
N SER A 32 10.51 -9.54 6.84
CA SER A 32 11.32 -8.49 6.21
C SER A 32 10.52 -7.19 6.10
N ALA A 33 11.21 -6.05 6.13
CA ALA A 33 10.59 -4.78 5.81
C ALA A 33 10.16 -4.73 4.33
N ALA A 34 9.08 -4.02 4.05
CA ALA A 34 8.59 -3.77 2.70
C ALA A 34 8.45 -2.27 2.47
N THR A 35 8.71 -1.79 1.26
CA THR A 35 8.54 -0.38 0.91
C THR A 35 7.26 -0.22 0.10
N LEU A 36 6.30 0.49 0.66
CA LEU A 36 5.10 0.90 -0.06
C LEU A 36 5.42 2.13 -0.89
N GLN A 37 5.02 2.09 -2.15
CA GLN A 37 5.15 3.20 -3.09
C GLN A 37 3.80 3.56 -3.68
N GLY A 38 3.71 4.78 -4.22
CA GLY A 38 2.51 5.21 -4.91
C GLY A 38 2.75 6.21 -6.03
N SER A 39 1.73 6.35 -6.89
CA SER A 39 1.72 7.24 -8.04
C SER A 39 0.28 7.66 -8.38
N ASP A 40 0.10 8.81 -9.01
CA ASP A 40 -1.21 9.24 -9.52
C ASP A 40 -1.56 8.57 -10.85
N THR A 41 -0.58 7.99 -11.56
CA THR A 41 -0.79 7.28 -12.83
C THR A 41 -0.24 5.86 -12.77
N GLU A 42 -0.93 4.91 -13.41
CA GLU A 42 -0.60 3.48 -13.31
C GLU A 42 0.82 3.16 -13.78
N ALA A 43 1.20 3.73 -14.93
CA ALA A 43 2.52 3.61 -15.56
C ALA A 43 3.48 4.76 -15.18
N GLY A 44 3.14 5.53 -14.15
CA GLY A 44 3.94 6.69 -13.72
C GLY A 44 5.18 6.32 -12.92
N THR A 45 5.91 7.37 -12.50
CA THR A 45 6.96 7.24 -11.50
C THR A 45 6.32 7.01 -10.14
N TYR A 46 6.73 5.93 -9.47
CA TYR A 46 6.29 5.61 -8.11
C TYR A 46 7.28 6.19 -7.10
N THR A 47 6.77 6.91 -6.11
CA THR A 47 7.56 7.45 -5.00
C THR A 47 7.26 6.68 -3.72
N THR A 48 8.23 6.62 -2.81
CA THR A 48 8.06 5.94 -1.52
C THR A 48 7.02 6.69 -0.68
N LEU A 49 6.02 5.95 -0.20
CA LEU A 49 5.02 6.45 0.75
C LEU A 49 5.42 6.10 2.18
N ALA A 50 5.85 4.85 2.41
CA ALA A 50 6.22 4.37 3.72
C ALA A 50 7.14 3.15 3.63
N THR A 51 8.01 3.02 4.62
CA THR A 51 8.65 1.73 4.94
C THR A 51 7.77 1.04 5.97
N LEU A 52 7.34 -0.19 5.66
CA LEU A 52 6.51 -1.05 6.49
C LEU A 52 7.42 -2.06 7.19
N PRO A 53 7.76 -1.88 8.49
CA PRO A 53 8.63 -2.81 9.21
C PRO A 53 8.11 -4.25 9.19
N ALA A 54 9.01 -5.22 9.41
CA ALA A 54 8.61 -6.61 9.58
C ALA A 54 7.61 -6.76 10.74
N THR A 55 6.67 -7.70 10.61
CA THR A 55 5.65 -8.03 11.62
C THR A 55 5.00 -6.79 12.27
N SER A 56 4.56 -5.83 11.46
CA SER A 56 4.04 -4.55 11.93
C SER A 56 2.77 -4.12 11.20
N GLN A 57 2.11 -3.10 11.75
CA GLN A 57 1.04 -2.36 11.09
C GLN A 57 1.46 -0.89 11.00
N THR A 58 1.23 -0.28 9.84
CA THR A 58 1.55 1.13 9.61
C THR A 58 0.38 1.78 8.89
N GLU A 59 -0.14 2.86 9.46
CA GLU A 59 -1.14 3.69 8.79
C GLU A 59 -0.44 4.63 7.81
N VAL A 60 -0.94 4.68 6.58
CA VAL A 60 -0.47 5.61 5.55
C VAL A 60 -1.64 6.51 5.15
N GLN A 61 -1.43 7.81 5.27
CA GLN A 61 -2.38 8.87 4.94
C GLN A 61 -2.18 9.36 3.50
N ASN A 62 -3.18 10.07 2.96
CA ASN A 62 -3.12 10.72 1.65
C ASN A 62 -2.72 9.78 0.51
N LEU A 63 -3.41 8.64 0.38
CA LEU A 63 -3.08 7.63 -0.60
C LEU A 63 -3.22 8.16 -2.05
N PRO A 64 -2.20 7.99 -2.91
CA PRO A 64 -2.30 8.30 -4.33
C PRO A 64 -3.12 7.22 -5.06
N GLN A 65 -3.55 7.51 -6.29
CA GLN A 65 -4.47 6.66 -7.07
C GLN A 65 -3.96 5.24 -7.35
N TRP A 66 -2.65 5.03 -7.30
CA TRP A 66 -2.03 3.73 -7.49
C TRP A 66 -0.99 3.49 -6.41
N ILE A 67 -0.99 2.28 -5.86
CA ILE A 67 0.01 1.85 -4.88
C ILE A 67 0.57 0.49 -5.25
N LYS A 68 1.81 0.21 -4.85
CA LYS A 68 2.46 -1.09 -4.98
C LYS A 68 3.64 -1.21 -4.03
N LEU A 69 4.19 -2.40 -3.88
CA LEU A 69 5.47 -2.62 -3.25
C LEU A 69 6.62 -2.33 -4.24
N SER A 70 7.73 -1.80 -3.73
CA SER A 70 8.92 -1.53 -4.56
C SER A 70 9.63 -2.80 -5.05
N ALA A 71 9.34 -3.96 -4.43
CA ALA A 71 9.94 -5.25 -4.71
C ALA A 71 8.92 -6.38 -4.47
N ALA A 72 9.29 -7.60 -4.85
CA ALA A 72 8.45 -8.78 -4.61
C ALA A 72 8.13 -8.96 -3.11
N GLY A 73 6.87 -9.19 -2.80
CA GLY A 73 6.36 -9.30 -1.43
C GLY A 73 4.85 -9.20 -1.37
N THR A 74 4.30 -9.28 -0.16
CA THR A 74 2.87 -9.07 0.07
C THR A 74 2.66 -8.37 1.41
N VAL A 75 1.92 -7.26 1.37
CA VAL A 75 1.39 -6.58 2.56
C VAL A 75 -0.11 -6.48 2.43
N TYR A 76 -0.84 -6.41 3.53
CA TYR A 76 -2.29 -6.40 3.52
C TYR A 76 -2.81 -5.00 3.87
N ALA A 77 -3.47 -4.36 2.91
CA ALA A 77 -4.22 -3.15 3.18
C ALA A 77 -5.52 -3.52 3.90
N LEU A 78 -5.76 -2.89 5.05
CA LEU A 78 -6.93 -3.08 5.90
C LEU A 78 -7.88 -1.91 5.71
N ALA A 79 -9.11 -2.21 5.29
CA ALA A 79 -10.19 -1.25 5.27
C ALA A 79 -10.67 -0.99 6.70
N GLY A 80 -10.62 0.27 7.13
CA GLY A 80 -11.31 0.75 8.34
C GLY A 80 -12.82 0.74 8.17
#